data_AF-A0A926TLP5-F1
#
_entry.id   AF-A0A926TLP5-F1
#
_cell.length_a   1.000
_cell.length_b   1.000
_cell.length_c   1.000
_cell.angle_alpha   90.00
_cell.angle_beta   90.00
_cell.angle_gamma   90.00
#
_symmetry.space_group_name_H-M   'P 1'
#
loop_
_entity.id
_entity.type
_entity.pdbx_description
1 polymer ?
#
loop_
_entity_poly.entity_id
_entity_poly.type
_entity_poly.pdbx_seq_one_letter_code
_entity_poly.pdbx_strand_id
1 'polypeptide(L)'
;MTFSLLKAVPVFRQLLKQQGFVPQGSIIAKRKCYEAAKQQVMKRVEQRQQQGWHNRAENLQQPTRVRARHMRRCKAPRQAPRF
;
A
#
# COMPACT_ATOMS: atom_id res chain seq x y z
N MET A 1 -2.59 -21.02 -4.34
CA MET A 1 -2.09 -20.01 -3.37
C MET A 1 -0.84 -19.24 -3.84
N THR A 2 -0.34 -19.44 -5.07
CA THR A 2 0.92 -18.86 -5.57
C THR A 2 0.79 -17.49 -6.25
N PHE A 3 -0.34 -17.21 -6.91
CA PHE A 3 -0.55 -15.98 -7.68
C PHE A 3 -0.48 -14.68 -6.87
N SER A 4 -0.88 -14.72 -5.60
CA SER A 4 -0.91 -13.53 -4.74
C SER A 4 0.46 -13.16 -4.16
N LEU A 5 1.36 -14.14 -4.01
CA LEU A 5 2.74 -13.95 -3.56
C LEU A 5 3.61 -13.35 -4.66
N LEU A 6 3.45 -13.82 -5.90
CA LEU A 6 4.14 -13.32 -7.09
C LEU A 6 3.91 -11.81 -7.32
N LYS A 7 2.74 -11.29 -6.94
CA LYS A 7 2.43 -9.85 -7.06
C LYS A 7 2.95 -9.00 -5.91
N ALA A 8 3.23 -9.58 -4.74
CA ALA A 8 3.61 -8.81 -3.55
C ALA A 8 5.13 -8.57 -3.45
N VAL A 9 5.95 -9.55 -3.83
CA VAL A 9 7.43 -9.45 -3.75
C VAL A 9 8.02 -8.31 -4.62
N PRO A 10 7.60 -8.11 -5.88
CA PRO A 10 8.13 -7.02 -6.70
C PRO A 10 7.79 -5.64 -6.14
N VAL A 11 6.57 -5.49 -5.60
CA VAL A 11 6.09 -4.26 -4.98
C VAL A 11 6.97 -3.90 -3.78
N PHE A 12 7.31 -4.87 -2.93
CA PHE A 12 8.21 -4.64 -1.80
C PHE A 12 9.62 -4.24 -2.23
N ARG A 13 10.17 -4.86 -3.27
CA ARG A 13 11.48 -4.50 -3.81
C ARG A 13 11.48 -3.07 -4.38
N GLN A 14 10.41 -2.69 -5.08
CA GLN A 14 10.28 -1.33 -5.60
C GLN A 14 10.12 -0.30 -4.49
N LEU A 15 9.32 -0.61 -3.46
CA LEU A 15 9.11 0.26 -2.30
C LEU A 15 10.42 0.51 -1.54
N LEU A 16 11.23 -0.54 -1.35
CA LEU A 16 12.55 -0.46 -0.73
C LEU A 16 13.52 0.41 -1.54
N LYS A 17 13.52 0.24 -2.87
CA LYS A 17 14.34 1.07 -3.76
C LYS A 17 13.95 2.55 -3.68
N GLN A 18 12.65 2.85 -3.56
CA GLN A 18 12.16 4.22 -3.43
C GLN A 18 12.46 4.84 -2.06
N GLN A 19 12.45 4.04 -0.99
CA GLN A 19 12.79 4.53 0.35
C GLN A 19 14.30 4.68 0.56
N GLY A 20 15.14 3.91 -0.13
CA GLY A 20 16.61 4.03 -0.05
C GLY A 20 17.23 3.49 1.25
N PHE A 21 16.42 3.05 2.21
CA PHE A 21 16.86 2.42 3.46
C PHE A 21 15.96 1.25 3.83
N VAL A 22 16.48 0.32 4.64
CA VAL A 22 15.68 -0.79 5.19
C VAL A 22 14.98 -0.31 6.45
N PRO A 23 13.64 -0.24 6.49
CA PRO A 23 12.92 0.21 7.67
C PRO A 23 13.09 -0.80 8.81
N GLN A 24 13.42 -0.33 10.02
CA GLN A 24 13.59 -1.20 11.20
C GLN A 24 12.27 -1.80 11.71
N GLY A 25 11.14 -1.17 11.39
CA GLY A 25 9.80 -1.68 11.66
C GLY A 25 8.88 -1.42 10.49
N SER A 26 7.96 -2.34 10.21
CA SER A 26 7.02 -2.17 9.10
C SER A 26 5.58 -2.50 9.51
N ILE A 27 4.72 -1.50 9.32
CA ILE A 27 3.27 -1.53 9.55
C ILE A 27 2.62 -1.82 8.19
N ILE A 28 2.66 -3.08 7.77
CA ILE A 28 1.99 -3.54 6.55
C ILE A 28 0.61 -4.06 6.94
N ALA A 29 -0.41 -3.67 6.17
CA ALA A 29 -1.78 -4.11 6.37
C ALA A 29 -1.88 -5.65 6.41
N LYS A 30 -2.72 -6.19 7.32
CA LYS A 30 -2.92 -7.62 7.58
C LYS A 30 -3.54 -8.36 6.38
N ARG A 31 -2.78 -8.54 5.31
CA ARG A 31 -3.12 -9.44 4.20
C ARG A 31 -2.09 -10.56 4.20
N LYS A 32 -2.53 -11.80 4.35
CA LYS A 32 -1.69 -13.01 4.45
C LYS A 32 -0.60 -13.09 3.35
N CYS A 33 -0.91 -12.60 2.15
CA CYS A 33 0.04 -12.60 1.03
C CYS A 33 1.19 -11.57 1.18
N TYR A 34 0.92 -10.46 1.86
CA TYR A 34 1.93 -9.42 2.13
C TYR A 34 2.86 -9.82 3.28
N GLU A 35 2.35 -10.51 4.30
CA GLU A 35 3.20 -11.06 5.37
C GLU A 35 4.19 -12.09 4.83
N ALA A 36 3.73 -13.03 4.00
CA ALA A 36 4.61 -14.03 3.41
C ALA A 36 5.65 -13.40 2.46
N ALA A 37 5.28 -12.39 1.67
CA ALA A 37 6.24 -11.66 0.83
C ALA A 37 7.21 -10.81 1.66
N LYS A 38 6.77 -10.20 2.76
CA LYS A 38 7.61 -9.48 3.70
C LYS A 38 8.63 -10.41 4.35
N GLN A 39 8.23 -11.59 4.82
CA GLN A 39 9.15 -12.59 5.36
C GLN A 39 10.19 -13.05 4.33
N GLN A 40 9.85 -13.06 3.04
CA GLN A 40 10.78 -13.40 1.97
C GLN A 40 11.76 -12.26 1.64
N VAL A 41 11.34 -10.99 1.68
CA VAL A 41 12.14 -9.82 1.26
C VAL A 41 12.86 -9.12 2.44
N MET A 42 12.27 -9.14 3.63
CA MET A 42 12.67 -8.37 4.80
C MET A 42 12.66 -9.22 6.08
N LYS A 43 13.61 -10.17 6.19
CA LYS A 43 13.69 -11.12 7.32
C LYS A 43 13.98 -10.48 8.69
N ARG A 44 14.61 -9.29 8.72
CA ARG A 44 15.06 -8.60 9.96
C ARG A 44 14.08 -7.53 10.46
N VAL A 45 12.96 -7.31 9.77
CA VAL A 45 12.06 -6.19 10.06
C VAL A 45 10.88 -6.66 10.90
N GLU A 46 10.91 -6.32 12.18
CA GLU A 46 9.81 -6.63 13.09
C GLU A 46 8.50 -6.01 12.61
N GLN A 47 7.42 -6.78 12.74
CA GLN A 47 6.08 -6.31 12.42
C GLN A 47 5.46 -5.72 13.68
N ARG A 48 5.43 -4.39 13.76
CA ARG A 48 4.72 -3.69 14.83
C ARG A 48 3.24 -3.63 14.49
N GLN A 49 2.43 -4.37 15.24
CA GLN A 49 0.98 -4.33 15.13
C GLN A 49 0.44 -3.36 16.19
N GLN A 50 0.08 -2.16 15.77
CA GLN A 50 -0.73 -1.26 16.60
C GLN A 50 -1.97 -0.88 15.82
N GLN A 51 -3.14 -1.24 16.37
CA GLN A 51 -4.44 -1.16 15.69
C GLN A 51 -4.80 0.26 15.20
N GLY A 52 -4.18 1.32 15.75
CA GLY A 52 -4.46 2.72 15.37
C GLY A 52 -3.62 3.30 14.23
N TRP A 53 -2.46 2.75 13.87
CA TRP A 53 -1.54 3.40 12.90
C TRP A 53 -1.98 3.25 11.44
N HIS A 54 -2.74 2.20 11.11
CA HIS A 54 -3.31 2.03 9.78
C HIS A 54 -4.35 3.10 9.46
N ASN A 55 -5.07 3.61 10.47
CA ASN A 55 -6.09 4.63 10.27
C ASN A 55 -5.51 5.89 9.61
N ARG A 56 -4.26 6.27 9.91
CA ARG A 56 -3.60 7.41 9.23
C ARG A 56 -3.32 7.12 7.76
N ALA A 57 -2.75 5.97 7.42
CA ALA A 57 -2.46 5.61 6.03
C ALA A 57 -3.74 5.45 5.19
N GLU A 58 -4.79 4.88 5.79
CA GLU A 58 -6.11 4.76 5.18
C GLU A 58 -6.79 6.12 5.03
N ASN A 59 -6.69 6.99 6.04
CA ASN A 59 -7.22 8.35 5.98
C ASN A 59 -6.49 9.22 4.94
N LEU A 60 -5.18 9.03 4.76
CA LEU A 60 -4.41 9.69 3.70
C LEU A 60 -4.85 9.27 2.28
N GLN A 61 -5.48 8.10 2.13
CA GLN A 61 -6.06 7.68 0.85
C GLN A 61 -7.49 8.18 0.63
N GLN A 62 -8.15 8.76 1.64
CA GLN A 62 -9.52 9.27 1.49
C GLN A 62 -9.64 10.32 0.37
N PRO A 63 -8.75 11.32 0.25
CA PRO A 63 -8.79 12.29 -0.85
C PRO A 63 -8.67 11.59 -2.21
N THR A 64 -7.77 10.60 -2.31
CA THR A 64 -7.56 9.82 -3.53
C THR A 64 -8.79 8.98 -3.89
N ARG A 65 -9.47 8.38 -2.90
CA ARG A 65 -10.73 7.64 -3.10
C ARG A 65 -11.85 8.56 -3.57
N VAL A 66 -11.97 9.74 -2.98
CA VAL A 66 -12.96 10.74 -3.38
C VAL A 66 -12.71 11.20 -4.81
N ARG A 67 -11.46 11.52 -5.17
CA ARG A 67 -11.05 11.86 -6.54
C ARG A 67 -11.38 10.74 -7.52
N ALA A 68 -10.97 9.51 -7.22
CA ALA A 68 -11.24 8.35 -8.07
C ALA A 68 -12.75 8.08 -8.24
N ARG A 69 -13.56 8.28 -7.20
CA ARG A 69 -15.02 8.10 -7.26
C ARG A 69 -15.69 9.15 -8.13
N HIS A 70 -15.24 10.41 -8.06
CA HIS A 70 -15.72 11.47 -8.94
C HIS A 70 -15.31 11.21 -10.39
N MET A 71 -14.04 10.89 -10.63
CA MET A 71 -13.53 10.61 -11.97
C MET A 71 -14.21 9.41 -12.64
N ARG A 72 -14.63 8.39 -11.89
CA ARG A 72 -15.41 7.25 -12.43
C ARG A 72 -16.76 7.65 -13.05
N ARG A 73 -17.32 8.80 -12.66
CA ARG A 73 -18.62 9.28 -13.14
C ARG A 73 -18.49 10.30 -14.28
N CYS A 74 -17.29 10.82 -14.52
CA CYS A 74 -17.02 11.75 -15.62
C CYS A 74 -16.92 10.99 -16.94
N LYS A 75 -17.73 11.39 -17.93
CA LYS A 75 -17.70 10.79 -19.28
C LYS A 75 -16.76 11.54 -20.23
N ALA A 76 -16.37 12.76 -19.87
CA ALA A 76 -15.45 13.58 -20.64
C ALA A 76 -14.55 14.42 -19.70
N PRO A 77 -13.33 14.79 -20.12
CA PRO A 77 -12.39 15.57 -19.30
C PRO A 77 -12.95 16.93 -18.85
N ARG A 78 -13.83 17.55 -19.65
CA ARG A 78 -14.50 18.82 -19.32
C ARG A 78 -15.45 18.72 -18.12
N GLN A 79 -15.89 17.51 -17.78
CA GLN A 79 -16.78 17.22 -16.64
C GLN A 79 -15.99 16.86 -15.37
N ALA A 80 -14.66 16.76 -15.45
CA ALA A 80 -13.83 16.43 -14.29
C ALA A 80 -13.80 17.61 -13.30
N PRO A 81 -13.97 17.37 -11.99
CA PRO A 81 -13.79 18.40 -10.98
C PRO A 81 -12.35 18.91 -11.04
N ARG A 82 -12.18 20.23 -10.88
CA ARG A 82 -10.87 20.85 -10.68
C ARG A 82 -10.53 20.70 -9.19
N PHE A 83 -9.45 19.96 -8.91
CA PHE A 83 -8.96 19.68 -7.55
C PHE A 83 -7.76 20.54 -7.21
#